data_AF-A0A6M1PLW3-F1
#
_entry.id   AF-A0A6M1PLW3-F1
#
_cell.length_a   1.000
_cell.length_b   1.000
_cell.length_c   1.000
_cell.angle_alpha   90.00
_cell.angle_beta   90.00
_cell.angle_gamma   90.00
#
_symmetry.space_group_name_H-M   'P 1'
#
loop_
_entity.id
_entity.type
_entity.pdbx_description
1 polymer ?
#
loop_
_entity_poly.entity_id
_entity_poly.type
_entity_poly.pdbx_seq_one_letter_code
_entity_poly.pdbx_strand_id
1 'polypeptide(L)'
;MEELRVQLPDFVVFSTDIDNFGTTASKLEYQDRYNLLLHFASAVAKSGRGTIICGTFMPWDAEKCDVYQAFSELCFINLHCDDSTRNQRLRNREDKAMWTDDMLKQHEQFAQWLLDNAETAYNPPMPTIVTTSTPPAEVAEQIKRYVMQKWNERNVT
;
A
#
# COMPACT_ATOMS: atom_id res chain seq x y z
N MET A 1 -8.98 -1.58 6.32
CA MET A 1 -7.88 -2.36 6.93
C MET A 1 -8.38 -3.48 7.83
N GLU A 2 -9.53 -3.32 8.52
CA GLU A 2 -10.10 -4.37 9.38
C GLU A 2 -10.28 -5.71 8.66
N GLU A 3 -10.85 -5.69 7.46
CA GLU A 3 -11.01 -6.89 6.62
C GLU A 3 -9.70 -7.67 6.42
N LEU A 4 -8.58 -6.98 6.20
CA LEU A 4 -7.27 -7.62 6.05
C LEU A 4 -6.79 -8.25 7.36
N ARG A 5 -7.00 -7.58 8.50
CA ARG A 5 -6.60 -8.13 9.81
C ARG A 5 -7.39 -9.38 10.17
N VAL A 6 -8.68 -9.41 9.84
CA VAL A 6 -9.55 -10.57 10.06
C VAL A 6 -9.12 -11.74 9.16
N GLN A 7 -8.81 -11.46 7.89
CA GLN A 7 -8.53 -12.51 6.90
C GLN A 7 -7.08 -13.02 6.92
N LEU A 8 -6.13 -12.25 7.44
CA LEU A 8 -4.69 -12.56 7.48
C LEU A 8 -4.11 -12.34 8.90
N PRO A 9 -4.49 -13.17 9.90
CA PRO A 9 -4.08 -12.97 11.29
C PRO A 9 -2.57 -13.09 11.53
N ASP A 10 -1.87 -13.83 10.67
CA ASP A 10 -0.41 -13.98 10.73
C ASP A 10 0.34 -12.79 10.14
N PHE A 11 -0.35 -11.85 9.49
CA PHE A 11 0.22 -10.64 8.92
C PHE A 11 -0.03 -9.43 9.80
N VAL A 12 0.99 -8.59 9.95
CA VAL A 12 0.85 -7.28 10.59
C VAL A 12 0.50 -6.25 9.53
N VAL A 13 -0.64 -5.57 9.70
CA VAL A 13 -1.07 -4.49 8.80
C VAL A 13 -0.65 -3.14 9.36
N PHE A 14 0.07 -2.34 8.57
CA PHE A 14 0.42 -0.95 8.85
C PHE A 14 -0.23 -0.01 7.83
N SER A 15 -0.20 1.30 8.11
CA SER A 15 -0.65 2.32 7.16
C SER A 15 0.39 3.43 7.02
N THR A 16 0.55 3.94 5.80
CA THR A 16 1.36 5.14 5.55
C THR A 16 0.70 6.41 6.05
N ASP A 17 -0.58 6.39 6.38
CA ASP A 17 -1.33 7.60 6.79
C ASP A 17 -1.19 7.87 8.29
N ILE A 18 -0.63 6.93 9.05
CA ILE A 18 -0.26 7.15 10.45
C ILE A 18 1.06 7.92 10.48
N ASP A 19 0.95 9.24 10.36
CA ASP A 19 2.07 10.15 10.13
C ASP A 19 2.97 10.41 11.36
N ASN A 20 2.54 10.01 12.55
CA ASN A 20 3.30 10.17 13.80
C ASN A 20 3.31 8.91 14.69
N PHE A 21 2.85 7.77 14.18
CA PHE A 21 2.72 6.50 14.92
C PHE A 21 1.99 6.60 16.27
N GLY A 22 1.04 7.53 16.39
CA GLY A 22 0.25 7.73 17.62
C GLY A 22 1.00 8.47 18.73
N THR A 23 2.14 9.09 18.42
CA THR A 23 2.88 9.93 19.36
C THR A 23 2.29 11.35 19.44
N THR A 24 2.70 12.13 20.43
CA THR A 24 2.36 13.56 20.54
C THR A 24 3.35 14.47 19.80
N ALA A 25 4.35 13.88 19.12
CA ALA A 25 5.34 14.62 18.36
C ALA A 25 4.75 15.15 17.04
N SER A 26 5.51 16.03 16.38
CA SER A 26 5.22 16.49 15.02
C SER A 26 5.11 15.32 14.05
N LYS A 27 4.38 15.53 12.95
CA LYS A 27 4.32 14.60 11.83
C LYS A 27 5.72 14.31 11.32
N LEU A 28 5.97 13.04 11.01
CA LEU A 28 7.19 12.63 10.34
C LEU A 28 7.11 13.01 8.86
N GLU A 29 8.27 13.37 8.32
CA GLU A 29 8.45 13.50 6.88
C GLU A 29 8.18 12.16 6.19
N TYR A 30 7.73 12.20 4.93
CA TYR A 30 7.31 11.02 4.18
C TYR A 30 8.39 9.94 4.16
N GLN A 31 9.64 10.31 3.88
CA GLN A 31 10.74 9.35 3.77
C GLN A 31 11.10 8.69 5.11
N ASP A 32 11.10 9.45 6.20
CA ASP A 32 11.37 8.91 7.55
C ASP A 32 10.30 7.91 7.96
N ARG A 33 9.05 8.19 7.61
CA ARG A 33 7.93 7.26 7.85
C ARG A 33 8.09 5.97 7.07
N TYR A 34 8.48 6.02 5.80
CA TYR A 34 8.76 4.82 5.01
C TYR A 34 9.90 4.00 5.60
N ASN A 35 10.97 4.67 6.05
CA ASN A 35 12.10 4.01 6.70
C ASN A 35 11.63 3.23 7.94
N LEU A 36 10.87 3.88 8.82
CA LEU A 36 10.31 3.23 10.02
C LEU A 36 9.38 2.06 9.68
N LEU A 37 8.50 2.21 8.69
CA LEU A 37 7.61 1.13 8.25
C LEU A 37 8.38 -0.10 7.78
N LEU A 38 9.48 0.10 7.03
CA LEU A 38 10.33 -1.03 6.62
C LEU A 38 11.14 -1.62 7.79
N HIS A 39 11.56 -0.81 8.77
CA HIS A 39 12.14 -1.36 10.00
C HIS A 39 11.15 -2.26 10.75
N PHE A 40 9.89 -1.82 10.89
CA PHE A 40 8.84 -2.64 11.49
C PHE A 40 8.60 -3.91 10.68
N ALA A 41 8.49 -3.81 9.36
CA ALA A 41 8.33 -4.98 8.49
C ALA A 41 9.49 -5.97 8.63
N SER A 42 10.73 -5.49 8.73
CA SER A 42 11.92 -6.31 8.94
C SER A 42 11.89 -7.02 10.30
N ALA A 43 11.50 -6.31 11.36
CA ALA A 43 11.37 -6.90 12.70
C ALA A 43 10.25 -7.96 12.77
N VAL A 44 9.12 -7.71 12.11
CA VAL A 44 8.01 -8.66 11.98
C VAL A 44 8.44 -9.92 11.21
N ALA A 45 9.18 -9.74 10.10
CA ALA A 45 9.71 -10.85 9.30
C ALA A 45 10.69 -11.73 10.09
N LYS A 46 11.56 -11.13 10.92
CA LYS A 46 12.46 -11.88 11.84
C LYS A 46 11.71 -12.71 12.87
N SER A 47 10.43 -12.41 13.11
CA SER A 47 9.54 -13.16 13.98
C SER A 47 8.70 -14.20 13.24
N GLY A 48 8.98 -14.46 11.95
CA GLY A 48 8.27 -15.44 11.12
C GLY A 48 6.89 -14.99 10.62
N ARG A 49 6.58 -13.69 10.70
CA ARG A 49 5.28 -13.12 10.30
C ARG A 49 5.40 -12.25 9.05
N GLY A 50 4.31 -12.13 8.31
CA GLY A 50 4.23 -11.25 7.14
C GLY A 50 3.83 -9.82 7.52
N THR A 51 4.06 -8.88 6.61
CA THR A 51 3.64 -7.48 6.78
C THR A 51 2.89 -6.99 5.54
N ILE A 52 1.83 -6.20 5.74
CA ILE A 52 1.12 -5.47 4.69
C ILE A 52 1.14 -3.99 5.06
N ILE A 53 1.58 -3.13 4.15
CA ILE A 53 1.57 -1.67 4.34
C ILE A 53 0.49 -1.09 3.41
N CYS A 54 -0.50 -0.42 3.98
CA CYS A 54 -1.59 0.20 3.22
C CYS A 54 -1.35 1.71 3.03
N GLY A 55 -1.26 2.11 1.76
CA GLY A 55 -1.21 3.51 1.33
C GLY A 55 -0.31 3.69 0.11
N THR A 56 -0.01 4.94 -0.25
CA THR A 56 0.85 5.22 -1.41
C THR A 56 2.31 5.05 -1.03
N PHE A 57 2.97 4.06 -1.63
CA PHE A 57 4.40 3.77 -1.40
C PHE A 57 5.01 3.21 -2.69
N MET A 58 6.05 3.86 -3.19
CA MET A 58 6.66 3.54 -4.49
C MET A 58 7.97 2.75 -4.32
N PRO A 59 8.38 1.94 -5.32
CA PRO A 59 9.62 1.19 -5.27
C PRO A 59 10.86 2.06 -5.01
N TRP A 60 10.97 3.20 -5.70
CA TRP A 60 12.09 4.13 -5.51
C TRP A 60 12.09 4.84 -4.14
N ASP A 61 10.96 4.87 -3.42
CA ASP A 61 10.91 5.36 -2.06
C ASP A 61 11.36 4.29 -1.07
N ALA A 62 11.05 3.02 -1.36
CA ALA A 62 11.55 1.88 -0.61
C ALA A 62 13.07 1.74 -0.76
N GLU A 63 13.61 1.92 -1.97
CA GLU A 63 15.06 1.85 -2.26
C GLU A 63 15.91 2.84 -1.45
N LYS A 64 15.31 3.96 -1.03
CA LYS A 64 15.98 4.98 -0.18
C LYS A 64 16.03 4.57 1.29
N CYS A 65 15.30 3.53 1.70
CA CYS A 65 15.27 3.08 3.09
C CYS A 65 16.51 2.24 3.43
N ASP A 66 17.05 2.43 4.62
CA ASP A 66 18.30 1.79 5.06
C ASP A 66 18.22 0.25 5.12
N VAL A 67 17.05 -0.29 5.45
CA VAL A 67 16.78 -1.73 5.53
C VAL A 67 16.23 -2.33 4.24
N TYR A 68 16.21 -1.57 3.13
CA TYR A 68 15.70 -2.07 1.83
C TYR A 68 16.36 -3.40 1.42
N GLN A 69 17.68 -3.50 1.58
CA GLN A 69 18.46 -4.70 1.24
C GLN A 69 18.23 -5.88 2.20
N ALA A 70 17.47 -5.70 3.29
CA ALA A 70 17.09 -6.80 4.18
C ALA A 70 15.92 -7.63 3.65
N PHE A 71 15.24 -7.15 2.60
CA PHE A 71 14.12 -7.84 1.97
C PHE A 71 14.61 -8.56 0.71
N SER A 72 14.26 -9.85 0.58
CA SER A 72 14.53 -10.60 -0.65
C SER A 72 13.62 -10.17 -1.81
N GLU A 73 12.44 -9.64 -1.50
CA GLU A 73 11.44 -9.18 -2.46
C GLU A 73 10.46 -8.22 -1.76
N LEU A 74 10.04 -7.15 -2.45
CA LEU A 74 8.90 -6.31 -2.05
C LEU A 74 7.82 -6.41 -3.11
N CYS A 75 6.63 -6.82 -2.72
CA CYS A 75 5.48 -6.93 -3.62
C CYS A 75 4.55 -5.72 -3.44
N PHE A 76 4.04 -5.18 -4.54
CA PHE A 76 3.15 -4.03 -4.56
C PHE A 76 1.79 -4.44 -5.13
N ILE A 77 0.71 -3.78 -4.70
CA ILE A 77 -0.63 -3.96 -5.26
C ILE A 77 -1.21 -2.57 -5.54
N ASN A 78 -1.72 -2.37 -6.75
CA ASN A 78 -2.48 -1.18 -7.09
C ASN A 78 -3.97 -1.39 -6.78
N LEU A 79 -4.54 -0.57 -5.90
CA LEU A 79 -5.99 -0.52 -5.68
C LEU A 79 -6.57 0.59 -6.56
N HIS A 80 -7.18 0.21 -7.68
CA HIS A 80 -7.66 1.14 -8.68
C HIS A 80 -9.18 1.26 -8.66
N CYS A 81 -9.70 2.46 -8.88
CA CYS A 81 -11.09 2.69 -9.28
C CYS A 81 -11.09 3.76 -10.38
N ASP A 82 -12.13 3.76 -11.19
CA ASP A 82 -12.31 4.79 -12.21
C ASP A 82 -12.35 6.19 -11.59
N ASP A 83 -12.04 7.18 -12.44
CA ASP A 83 -11.90 8.57 -12.04
C ASP A 83 -13.17 9.13 -11.43
N SER A 84 -14.35 8.76 -11.98
CA SER A 84 -15.63 9.24 -11.47
C SER A 84 -15.87 8.78 -10.03
N THR A 85 -15.58 7.51 -9.74
CA THR A 85 -15.70 6.89 -8.43
C THR A 85 -14.68 7.48 -7.46
N ARG A 86 -13.42 7.64 -7.90
CA ARG A 86 -12.37 8.25 -7.08
C ARG A 86 -12.74 9.68 -6.70
N ASN A 87 -13.10 10.51 -7.67
CA ASN A 87 -13.45 11.91 -7.43
C ASN A 87 -14.67 12.06 -6.53
N GLN A 88 -15.68 11.20 -6.69
CA GLN A 88 -16.83 11.16 -5.79
C GLN A 88 -16.42 10.82 -4.35
N ARG A 89 -15.58 9.79 -4.15
CA ARG A 89 -15.10 9.39 -2.82
C ARG A 89 -14.30 10.51 -2.15
N LEU A 90 -13.37 11.13 -2.89
CA LEU A 90 -12.52 12.21 -2.38
C LEU A 90 -13.33 13.45 -1.97
N ARG A 91 -14.32 13.86 -2.77
CA ARG A 91 -15.21 14.99 -2.45
C ARG A 91 -16.13 14.75 -1.25
N ASN A 92 -16.33 13.50 -0.85
CA ASN A 92 -17.16 13.12 0.31
C ASN A 92 -16.34 12.75 1.56
N ARG A 93 -15.01 12.84 1.50
CA ARG A 93 -14.12 12.58 2.63
C ARG A 93 -14.15 13.73 3.62
N GLU A 94 -13.75 13.49 4.87
CA GLU A 94 -13.73 14.52 5.92
C GLU A 94 -12.85 15.73 5.55
N ASP A 95 -11.79 15.50 4.76
CA ASP A 95 -10.88 16.52 4.25
C ASP A 95 -11.22 17.00 2.83
N LYS A 96 -12.50 16.90 2.41
CA LYS A 96 -13.02 17.38 1.11
C LYS A 96 -12.48 18.74 0.66
N ALA A 97 -12.15 19.63 1.60
CA ALA A 97 -11.59 20.96 1.33
C ALA A 97 -10.22 20.93 0.63
N MET A 98 -9.45 19.85 0.78
CA MET A 98 -8.17 19.67 0.08
C MET A 98 -8.36 19.31 -1.40
N TRP A 99 -9.48 18.69 -1.76
CA TRP A 99 -9.69 18.07 -3.07
C TRP A 99 -10.20 19.07 -4.11
N THR A 100 -9.31 19.98 -4.53
CA THR A 100 -9.54 20.90 -5.64
C THR A 100 -9.56 20.16 -6.99
N ASP A 101 -10.14 20.76 -8.03
CA ASP A 101 -10.16 20.14 -9.37
C ASP A 101 -8.74 19.88 -9.91
N ASP A 102 -7.78 20.74 -9.60
CA ASP A 102 -6.36 20.53 -9.94
C ASP A 102 -5.77 19.31 -9.22
N MET A 103 -6.07 19.14 -7.93
CA MET A 103 -5.62 17.95 -7.18
C MET A 103 -6.31 16.67 -7.69
N LEU A 104 -7.59 16.72 -8.02
CA LEU A 104 -8.30 15.58 -8.61
C LEU A 104 -7.65 15.18 -9.95
N LYS A 105 -7.33 16.14 -10.80
CA LYS A 105 -6.65 15.91 -12.07
C LYS A 105 -5.23 15.34 -11.88
N GLN A 106 -4.48 15.81 -10.90
CA GLN A 106 -3.18 15.22 -10.55
C GLN A 106 -3.33 13.75 -10.14
N HIS A 107 -4.36 13.42 -9.36
CA HIS A 107 -4.65 12.05 -8.96
C HIS A 107 -5.15 11.16 -10.12
N GLU A 108 -5.86 11.73 -11.11
CA GLU A 108 -6.18 11.04 -12.38
C GLU A 108 -4.93 10.68 -13.16
N GLN A 109 -4.03 11.65 -13.34
CA GLN A 109 -2.76 11.42 -14.03
C GLN A 109 -1.92 10.36 -13.31
N PHE A 110 -1.85 10.42 -11.98
CA PHE A 110 -1.12 9.44 -11.20
C PHE A 110 -1.76 8.04 -11.26
N ALA A 111 -3.08 7.94 -11.19
CA ALA A 111 -3.78 6.66 -11.31
C ALA A 111 -3.56 6.03 -12.69
N GLN A 112 -3.59 6.82 -13.76
CA GLN A 112 -3.27 6.35 -15.10
C GLN A 112 -1.81 5.91 -15.21
N TRP A 113 -0.87 6.69 -14.66
CA TRP A 113 0.54 6.33 -14.63
C TRP A 113 0.77 4.96 -13.97
N LEU A 114 0.07 4.67 -12.85
CA LEU A 114 0.16 3.35 -12.19
C LEU A 114 -0.28 2.21 -13.10
N LEU A 115 -1.34 2.40 -13.89
CA LEU A 115 -1.80 1.39 -14.86
C LEU A 115 -0.78 1.19 -15.98
N ASP A 116 -0.25 2.29 -16.53
CA ASP A 116 0.66 2.26 -17.67
C ASP A 116 2.03 1.67 -17.31
N ASN A 117 2.43 1.73 -16.03
CA ASN A 117 3.78 1.37 -15.58
C ASN A 117 3.80 0.16 -14.61
N ALA A 118 2.65 -0.46 -14.34
CA ALA A 118 2.54 -1.59 -13.39
C ALA A 118 3.48 -2.76 -13.72
N GLU A 119 3.70 -3.03 -15.02
CA GLU A 119 4.52 -4.15 -15.50
C GLU A 119 6.02 -3.84 -15.55
N THR A 120 6.41 -2.56 -15.61
CA THR A 120 7.79 -2.16 -15.95
C THR A 120 8.48 -1.36 -14.85
N ALA A 121 7.74 -0.62 -14.04
CA ALA A 121 8.29 0.16 -12.93
C ALA A 121 8.36 -0.64 -11.62
N TYR A 122 7.84 -1.87 -11.59
CA TYR A 122 7.76 -2.73 -10.41
C TYR A 122 8.39 -4.09 -10.69
N ASN A 123 9.07 -4.64 -9.70
CA ASN A 123 9.65 -5.97 -9.75
C ASN A 123 9.41 -6.69 -8.41
N PRO A 124 8.52 -7.69 -8.35
CA PRO A 124 7.72 -8.25 -9.46
C PRO A 124 6.67 -7.24 -9.98
N PRO A 125 6.09 -7.47 -11.18
CA PRO A 125 4.99 -6.67 -11.70
C PRO A 125 3.86 -6.47 -10.69
N MET A 126 3.33 -5.25 -10.62
CA MET A 126 2.30 -4.85 -9.66
C MET A 126 0.90 -5.21 -10.18
N PRO A 127 0.19 -6.19 -9.60
CA PRO A 127 -1.20 -6.43 -9.98
C PRO A 127 -2.09 -5.23 -9.64
N THR A 128 -3.12 -5.06 -10.45
CA THR A 128 -4.20 -4.09 -10.18
C THR A 128 -5.46 -4.84 -9.70
N ILE A 129 -5.98 -4.43 -8.54
CA ILE A 129 -7.27 -4.86 -8.02
C ILE A 129 -8.27 -3.71 -8.22
N VAL A 130 -9.37 -4.01 -8.92
CA VAL A 130 -10.44 -3.05 -9.19
C VAL A 130 -11.33 -2.91 -7.95
N THR A 131 -11.59 -1.67 -7.56
CA THR A 131 -12.33 -1.27 -6.35
C THR A 131 -13.52 -0.35 -6.66
N THR A 132 -13.85 -0.13 -7.94
CA THR A 132 -14.97 0.74 -8.36
C THR A 132 -16.28 0.32 -7.68
N SER A 133 -16.70 -0.93 -7.87
CA SER A 133 -17.93 -1.49 -7.31
C SER A 133 -17.68 -2.69 -6.40
N THR A 134 -16.42 -3.06 -6.18
CA THR A 134 -16.02 -4.23 -5.39
C THR A 134 -16.11 -3.92 -3.90
N PRO A 135 -16.89 -4.70 -3.11
CA PRO A 135 -16.98 -4.51 -1.67
C PRO A 135 -15.62 -4.71 -0.96
N PRO A 136 -15.35 -4.00 0.15
CA PRO A 136 -14.09 -4.10 0.88
C PRO A 136 -13.68 -5.53 1.27
N ALA A 137 -14.63 -6.37 1.69
CA ALA A 137 -14.36 -7.77 2.06
C ALA A 137 -13.86 -8.60 0.86
N GLU A 138 -14.40 -8.36 -0.33
CA GLU A 138 -13.98 -9.05 -1.55
C GLU A 138 -12.64 -8.52 -2.07
N VAL A 139 -12.38 -7.22 -1.94
CA VAL A 139 -11.05 -6.64 -2.21
C VAL A 139 -10.01 -7.26 -1.27
N ALA A 140 -10.33 -7.41 0.02
CA ALA A 140 -9.44 -8.05 0.99
C ALA A 140 -9.14 -9.52 0.65
N GLU A 141 -10.12 -10.26 0.16
CA GLU A 141 -9.91 -11.64 -0.29
C GLU A 141 -9.01 -11.70 -1.55
N GLN A 142 -9.15 -10.74 -2.48
CA GLN A 142 -8.24 -10.63 -3.63
C GLN A 142 -6.80 -10.33 -3.19
N ILE A 143 -6.61 -9.40 -2.25
CA ILE A 143 -5.30 -9.09 -1.66
C ILE A 143 -4.72 -10.33 -0.98
N LYS A 144 -5.51 -11.03 -0.16
CA LYS A 144 -5.11 -12.25 0.53
C LYS A 144 -4.62 -13.31 -0.45
N ARG A 145 -5.35 -13.56 -1.54
CA ARG A 145 -4.93 -14.55 -2.55
C ARG A 145 -3.55 -14.24 -3.11
N TYR A 146 -3.30 -12.99 -3.50
CA TYR A 146 -1.99 -12.57 -4.00
C TYR A 146 -0.88 -12.67 -2.94
N VAL A 147 -1.14 -12.17 -1.73
CA VAL A 147 -0.18 -12.19 -0.62
C VAL A 147 0.19 -13.63 -0.26
N MET A 148 -0.78 -14.54 -0.17
CA MET A 148 -0.52 -15.94 0.18
C MET A 148 0.19 -16.70 -0.93
N GLN A 149 -0.12 -16.39 -2.20
CA GLN A 149 0.64 -16.92 -3.32
C GLN A 149 2.13 -16.56 -3.20
N LYS A 150 2.43 -15.28 -3.04
CA LYS A 150 3.82 -14.78 -2.90
C LYS A 150 4.53 -15.30 -1.66
N TRP A 151 3.82 -15.34 -0.53
CA TRP A 151 4.36 -15.88 0.71
C TRP A 151 4.75 -17.36 0.59
N ASN A 152 3.93 -18.16 -0.09
CA ASN A 152 4.18 -19.58 -0.28
C ASN A 152 5.28 -19.85 -1.29
N GLU A 153 5.38 -19.07 -2.38
CA GLU A 153 6.48 -19.16 -3.36
C GLU A 153 7.85 -19.03 -2.69
N ARG A 154 7.97 -18.14 -1.69
CA ARG A 154 9.22 -17.95 -0.92
C ARG A 154 9.61 -19.16 -0.06
N ASN A 155 8.64 -19.83 0.57
CA ASN A 155 8.89 -20.91 1.53
C ASN A 155 9.23 -22.27 0.88
N VAL A 156 9.21 -22.34 -0.46
CA VAL A 156 9.57 -23.55 -1.22
C VAL A 156 11.06 -23.56 -1.61
N THR A 157 11.79 -22.50 -1.28
CA THR A 157 13.25 -22.33 -1.47
C THR A 157 13.99 -22.28 -0.14
#